data_AF-A0A7S3ZDT3-F1
#
_entry.id   AF-A0A7S3ZDT3-F1
#
_cell.length_a   1.000
_cell.length_b   1.000
_cell.length_c   1.000
_cell.angle_alpha   90.00
_cell.angle_beta   90.00
_cell.angle_gamma   90.00
#
_symmetry.space_group_name_H-M   'P 1'
#
loop_
_entity.id
_entity.type
_entity.pdbx_description
1 polymer ?
#
loop_
_entity_poly.entity_id
_entity_poly.type
_entity_poly.pdbx_seq_one_letter_code
_entity_poly.pdbx_strand_id
1 'polypeptide(L)'
;GDIEEEDVKGLSGILSLLSHLKTSNLDDVTPEAKTRASKAVIEGIIIVMQMLSQKMLMYPGVYLAFFDLLSECIVAWPRQVLTMQNELLSRFKECIEFALKHADERVNRSGLRAIRALTIAMLKFPKHANTSPQQIGVMQARILKIL
;
A
#
# COMPACT_ATOMS: atom_id res chain seq x y z
N GLY A 1 2.25 22.83 -16.29
CA GLY A 1 2.15 22.91 -17.75
C GLY A 1 2.61 21.59 -18.30
N ASP A 2 3.79 21.53 -18.91
CA ASP A 2 4.25 20.30 -19.57
C ASP A 2 4.94 19.30 -18.63
N ILE A 3 5.75 19.79 -17.68
CA ILE A 3 6.49 18.94 -16.72
C ILE A 3 5.51 18.14 -15.82
N GLU A 4 4.42 18.78 -15.38
CA GLU A 4 3.42 18.13 -14.53
C GLU A 4 2.61 17.06 -15.29
N GLU A 5 2.34 17.27 -16.58
CA GLU A 5 1.69 16.25 -17.43
C GLU A 5 2.63 15.09 -17.74
N GLU A 6 3.92 15.36 -17.95
CA GLU A 6 4.94 14.33 -18.13
C GLU A 6 5.11 13.48 -16.87
N ASP A 7 5.13 14.10 -15.68
CA ASP A 7 5.19 13.40 -14.40
C ASP A 7 3.93 12.54 -14.15
N VAL A 8 2.74 13.07 -14.46
CA VAL A 8 1.47 12.34 -14.36
C VAL A 8 1.45 11.14 -15.31
N LYS A 9 1.96 11.30 -16.53
CA LYS A 9 2.08 10.21 -17.51
C LYS A 9 3.10 9.16 -17.05
N GLY A 10 4.24 9.60 -16.53
CA GLY A 10 5.26 8.72 -15.94
C GLY A 10 4.70 7.90 -14.79
N LEU A 11 4.01 8.53 -13.84
CA LEU A 11 3.33 7.87 -12.73
C LEU A 11 2.28 6.87 -13.19
N SER A 12 1.45 7.26 -14.17
CA SER A 12 0.45 6.36 -14.75
C SER A 12 1.10 5.12 -15.38
N GLY A 13 2.24 5.30 -16.05
CA GLY A 13 3.04 4.21 -16.61
C GLY A 13 3.59 3.26 -15.54
N ILE A 14 4.14 3.81 -14.45
CA ILE A 14 4.64 3.03 -13.31
C ILE A 14 3.50 2.24 -12.66
N LEU A 15 2.36 2.89 -12.39
CA LEU A 15 1.19 2.24 -11.80
C LEU A 15 0.67 1.09 -12.67
N SER A 16 0.59 1.28 -13.99
CA SER A 16 0.19 0.23 -14.92
C SER A 16 1.18 -0.94 -14.91
N LEU A 17 2.49 -0.65 -14.94
CA LEU A 17 3.53 -1.69 -14.86
C LEU A 17 3.44 -2.52 -13.58
N LEU A 18 3.31 -1.86 -12.43
CA LEU A 18 3.20 -2.53 -11.14
C LEU A 18 1.92 -3.36 -11.03
N SER A 19 0.81 -2.86 -11.57
CA SER A 19 -0.44 -3.62 -11.66
C SER A 19 -0.25 -4.89 -12.48
N HIS A 20 0.38 -4.81 -13.66
CA HIS A 20 0.67 -5.98 -14.48
C HIS A 20 1.60 -6.98 -13.80
N LEU A 21 2.64 -6.52 -13.12
CA LEU A 21 3.55 -7.39 -12.37
C LEU A 21 2.81 -8.14 -11.25
N LYS A 22 1.89 -7.48 -10.55
CA LYS A 22 1.08 -8.08 -9.50
C LYS A 22 0.07 -9.11 -10.03
N THR A 23 -0.52 -8.88 -11.21
CA THR A 23 -1.50 -9.79 -11.83
C THR A 23 -0.88 -10.85 -12.72
N SER A 24 0.41 -10.72 -13.06
CA SER A 24 1.11 -11.73 -13.84
C SER A 24 0.97 -13.09 -13.14
N ASN A 25 0.67 -14.13 -13.92
CA ASN A 25 0.35 -15.45 -13.38
C ASN A 25 1.65 -16.08 -12.85
N LEU A 26 2.04 -15.68 -11.64
CA LEU A 26 3.25 -16.17 -11.01
C LEU A 26 3.10 -17.62 -10.55
N ASP A 27 1.95 -18.27 -10.77
CA ASP A 27 1.71 -19.65 -10.33
C ASP A 27 2.61 -20.69 -10.99
N ASP A 28 3.11 -20.42 -12.19
CA ASP A 28 4.12 -21.23 -12.87
C ASP A 28 5.57 -20.85 -12.48
N VAL A 29 5.73 -19.94 -11.53
CA VAL A 29 7.01 -19.35 -11.13
C VAL A 29 7.44 -19.88 -9.76
N THR A 30 8.74 -20.11 -9.58
CA THR A 30 9.27 -20.65 -8.32
C THR A 30 8.94 -19.74 -7.12
N PRO A 31 8.84 -20.29 -5.89
CA PRO A 31 8.58 -19.48 -4.69
C PRO A 31 9.54 -18.30 -4.49
N GLU A 32 10.80 -18.45 -4.90
CA GLU A 32 11.83 -17.40 -4.82
C GLU A 32 11.53 -16.27 -5.81
N ALA A 33 11.09 -16.60 -7.01
CA ALA A 33 10.72 -15.59 -8.00
C ALA A 33 9.36 -14.93 -7.68
N LYS A 34 8.39 -15.64 -7.08
CA LYS A 34 7.20 -15.04 -6.43
C LYS A 34 7.59 -14.03 -5.36
N THR A 35 8.57 -14.38 -4.51
CA THR A 35 9.08 -13.49 -3.45
C THR A 35 9.77 -12.27 -4.03
N ARG A 36 10.61 -12.42 -5.06
CA ARG A 36 11.26 -11.28 -5.74
C ARG A 36 10.25 -10.36 -6.43
N ALA A 37 9.24 -10.92 -7.10
CA ALA A 37 8.20 -10.13 -7.74
C ALA A 37 7.39 -9.31 -6.72
N SER A 38 6.94 -9.93 -5.62
CA SER A 38 6.22 -9.21 -4.56
C SER A 38 7.05 -8.09 -3.93
N LYS A 39 8.36 -8.31 -3.69
CA LYS A 39 9.28 -7.26 -3.25
C LYS A 39 9.39 -6.11 -4.25
N ALA A 40 9.56 -6.43 -5.53
CA ALA A 40 9.66 -5.42 -6.59
C ALA A 40 8.38 -4.57 -6.70
N VAL A 41 7.19 -5.19 -6.58
CA VAL A 41 5.93 -4.44 -6.59
C VAL A 41 5.84 -3.51 -5.39
N ILE A 42 6.18 -4.01 -4.20
CA ILE A 42 6.19 -3.24 -2.96
C ILE A 42 7.16 -2.06 -3.01
N GLU A 43 8.38 -2.28 -3.50
CA GLU A 43 9.39 -1.23 -3.69
C GLU A 43 8.92 -0.19 -4.71
N GLY A 44 8.29 -0.63 -5.80
CA GLY A 44 7.66 0.25 -6.78
C GLY A 44 6.57 1.14 -6.17
N ILE A 45 5.73 0.59 -5.28
CA ILE A 45 4.74 1.40 -4.55
C ILE A 45 5.41 2.44 -3.67
N ILE A 46 6.49 2.11 -2.97
CA ILE A 46 7.23 3.06 -2.14
C ILE A 46 7.77 4.21 -3.00
N ILE A 47 8.28 3.92 -4.20
CA ILE A 47 8.72 4.95 -5.15
C ILE A 47 7.53 5.84 -5.56
N VAL A 48 6.38 5.25 -5.91
CA VAL A 48 5.18 6.01 -6.25
C VAL A 48 4.71 6.89 -5.09
N MET A 49 4.74 6.39 -3.86
CA MET A 49 4.40 7.16 -2.64
C MET A 49 5.29 8.39 -2.47
N GLN A 50 6.57 8.30 -2.82
CA GLN A 50 7.51 9.43 -2.75
C GLN A 50 7.29 10.45 -3.87
N MET A 51 6.83 9.98 -5.03
CA MET A 51 6.54 10.83 -6.19
C MET A 51 5.16 11.51 -6.08
N LEU A 52 4.22 10.95 -5.32
CA LEU A 52 2.89 11.52 -5.15
C LEU A 52 2.94 12.87 -4.44
N SER A 53 2.73 13.94 -5.22
CA SER A 53 2.53 15.30 -4.71
C SER A 53 1.04 15.60 -4.53
N GLN A 54 0.71 16.59 -3.69
CA GLN A 54 -0.68 17.07 -3.56
C GLN A 54 -1.29 17.50 -4.90
N LYS A 55 -0.48 18.04 -5.82
CA LYS A 55 -0.94 18.42 -7.15
C LYS A 55 -1.32 17.23 -8.03
N MET A 56 -0.67 16.08 -7.86
CA MET A 56 -1.01 14.86 -8.59
C MET A 56 -2.31 14.22 -8.11
N LEU A 57 -2.73 14.52 -6.88
CA LEU A 57 -4.06 14.17 -6.37
C LEU A 57 -5.20 14.94 -7.07
N MET A 58 -4.88 15.96 -7.88
CA MET A 58 -5.86 16.65 -8.74
C MET A 58 -6.25 15.81 -9.97
N TYR A 59 -5.56 14.70 -10.24
CA TYR A 59 -5.80 13.81 -11.39
C TYR A 59 -6.45 12.50 -10.92
N PRO A 60 -7.77 12.32 -11.08
CA PRO A 60 -8.49 11.14 -10.61
C PRO A 60 -7.95 9.82 -11.11
N GLY A 61 -7.50 9.76 -12.36
CA GLY A 61 -6.91 8.54 -12.92
C GLY A 61 -5.70 8.05 -12.13
N VAL A 62 -4.84 8.96 -11.66
CA VAL A 62 -3.60 8.61 -10.94
C VAL A 62 -3.89 8.21 -9.51
N TYR A 63 -4.61 9.05 -8.75
CA TYR A 63 -4.84 8.74 -7.34
C TYR A 63 -5.72 7.50 -7.16
N LEU A 64 -6.72 7.29 -8.03
CA LEU A 64 -7.57 6.09 -7.97
C LEU A 64 -6.74 4.83 -8.25
N ALA A 65 -5.95 4.83 -9.34
CA ALA A 65 -5.09 3.70 -9.68
C ALA A 65 -4.07 3.41 -8.58
N PHE A 66 -3.50 4.45 -7.97
CA PHE A 66 -2.59 4.30 -6.84
C PHE A 66 -3.26 3.64 -5.64
N PHE A 67 -4.40 4.15 -5.16
CA PHE A 67 -5.06 3.60 -3.97
C PHE A 67 -5.61 2.19 -4.21
N ASP A 68 -6.10 1.90 -5.41
CA ASP A 68 -6.51 0.55 -5.79
C ASP A 68 -5.31 -0.42 -5.74
N LEU A 69 -4.18 -0.07 -6.35
CA LEU A 69 -2.97 -0.89 -6.34
C LEU A 69 -2.37 -1.04 -4.93
N LEU A 70 -2.33 0.03 -4.14
CA LEU A 70 -1.86 0.02 -2.75
C LEU A 70 -2.67 -0.97 -1.92
N SER A 71 -4.00 -0.87 -1.98
CA SER A 71 -4.92 -1.77 -1.29
C SER A 71 -4.71 -3.22 -1.73
N GLU A 72 -4.59 -3.47 -3.04
CA GLU A 72 -4.36 -4.82 -3.56
C GLU A 72 -3.05 -5.43 -3.08
N CYS A 73 -1.97 -4.64 -3.01
CA CYS A 73 -0.68 -5.13 -2.54
C CYS A 73 -0.69 -5.44 -1.05
N ILE A 74 -1.37 -4.61 -0.26
CA ILE A 74 -1.57 -4.87 1.17
C ILE A 74 -2.40 -6.14 1.38
N VAL A 75 -3.45 -6.35 0.58
CA VAL A 75 -4.28 -7.57 0.65
C VAL A 75 -3.49 -8.81 0.25
N ALA A 76 -2.65 -8.73 -0.79
CA ALA A 76 -1.87 -9.85 -1.29
C ALA A 76 -0.71 -10.23 -0.37
N TRP A 77 -0.02 -9.24 0.20
CA TRP A 77 1.21 -9.46 0.97
C TRP A 77 1.22 -8.72 2.32
N PRO A 78 0.18 -8.88 3.17
CA PRO A 78 0.05 -8.09 4.39
C PRO A 78 1.18 -8.37 5.39
N ARG A 79 1.70 -9.60 5.41
CA ARG A 79 2.85 -9.94 6.26
C ARG A 79 4.10 -9.17 5.85
N GLN A 80 4.38 -9.05 4.55
CA GLN A 80 5.56 -8.32 4.08
C GLN A 80 5.47 -6.85 4.48
N VAL A 81 4.28 -6.24 4.33
CA VAL A 81 4.01 -4.86 4.76
C VAL A 81 4.21 -4.69 6.27
N LEU A 82 3.69 -5.59 7.10
CA LEU A 82 3.83 -5.52 8.57
C LEU A 82 5.28 -5.71 9.06
N THR A 83 6.13 -6.38 8.29
CA THR A 83 7.54 -6.62 8.64
C THR A 83 8.52 -5.58 8.09
N MET A 84 8.01 -4.52 7.44
CA MET A 84 8.84 -3.42 6.96
C MET A 84 9.49 -2.62 8.09
N GLN A 85 10.49 -1.82 7.72
CA GLN A 85 11.02 -0.77 8.60
C GLN A 85 9.90 0.18 9.04
N ASN A 86 10.01 0.69 10.27
CA ASN A 86 8.96 1.46 10.93
C ASN A 86 8.58 2.72 10.14
N GLU A 87 9.57 3.35 9.51
CA GLU A 87 9.42 4.58 8.72
C GLU A 87 8.56 4.31 7.47
N LEU A 88 8.84 3.22 6.76
CA LEU A 88 8.07 2.80 5.58
C LEU A 88 6.66 2.38 5.98
N LEU A 89 6.52 1.60 7.06
CA LEU A 89 5.22 1.21 7.59
C LEU A 89 4.38 2.44 8.02
N SER A 90 5.02 3.50 8.54
CA SER A 90 4.33 4.77 8.86
C SER A 90 3.74 5.40 7.60
N ARG A 91 4.48 5.43 6.49
CA ARG A 91 3.98 5.97 5.22
C ARG A 91 2.77 5.20 4.70
N PHE A 92 2.78 3.88 4.79
CA PHE A 92 1.61 3.07 4.43
C PHE A 92 0.40 3.41 5.30
N LYS A 93 0.59 3.63 6.61
CA LYS A 93 -0.48 4.05 7.52
C LYS A 93 -1.02 5.43 7.15
N GLU A 94 -0.15 6.39 6.88
CA GLU A 94 -0.55 7.74 6.44
C GLU A 94 -1.42 7.69 5.18
N CYS A 95 -1.04 6.87 4.18
CA CYS A 95 -1.85 6.67 2.98
C CYS A 95 -3.21 6.01 3.29
N ILE A 96 -3.26 5.02 4.17
CA ILE A 96 -4.52 4.36 4.57
C ILE A 96 -5.42 5.35 5.33
N GLU A 97 -4.87 6.11 6.28
CA GLU A 97 -5.60 7.13 7.03
C GLU A 97 -6.16 8.23 6.12
N PHE A 98 -5.36 8.67 5.14
CA PHE A 98 -5.82 9.57 4.09
C PHE A 98 -6.99 8.96 3.32
N ALA A 99 -6.85 7.71 2.87
CA ALA A 99 -7.86 7.04 2.08
C ALA A 99 -9.19 6.89 2.84
N LEU A 100 -9.14 6.51 4.13
CA LEU A 100 -10.32 6.35 4.99
C LEU A 100 -11.07 7.66 5.23
N LYS A 101 -10.39 8.81 5.15
CA LYS A 101 -11.00 10.15 5.31
C LYS A 101 -11.38 10.79 3.97
N HIS A 102 -11.08 10.13 2.86
CA HIS A 102 -11.28 10.69 1.53
C HIS A 102 -12.77 10.69 1.14
N ALA A 103 -13.20 11.75 0.45
CA ALA A 103 -14.60 11.91 0.04
C ALA A 103 -14.99 10.96 -1.11
N ASP A 104 -14.02 10.59 -1.96
CA ASP A 104 -14.23 9.60 -3.03
C ASP A 104 -14.42 8.20 -2.45
N GLU A 105 -15.60 7.61 -2.70
CA GLU A 105 -15.99 6.29 -2.18
C GLU A 105 -15.02 5.19 -2.61
N ARG A 106 -14.42 5.27 -3.80
CA ARG A 106 -13.48 4.23 -4.27
C ARG A 106 -12.20 4.25 -3.45
N VAL A 107 -11.65 5.44 -3.22
CA VAL A 107 -10.46 5.63 -2.37
C VAL A 107 -10.76 5.14 -0.95
N ASN A 108 -11.91 5.54 -0.40
CA ASN A 108 -12.35 5.10 0.92
C ASN A 108 -12.43 3.57 1.02
N ARG A 109 -13.04 2.92 0.02
CA ARG A 109 -13.18 1.46 -0.04
C ARG A 109 -11.81 0.77 -0.10
N SER A 110 -10.86 1.33 -0.83
CA SER A 110 -9.47 0.85 -0.88
C SER A 110 -8.78 0.99 0.48
N GLY A 111 -8.99 2.09 1.20
CA GLY A 111 -8.57 2.24 2.59
C GLY A 111 -9.15 1.17 3.52
N LEU A 112 -10.46 0.91 3.44
CA LEU A 112 -11.15 -0.12 4.23
C LEU A 112 -10.64 -1.54 3.95
N ARG A 113 -10.39 -1.86 2.68
CA ARG A 113 -9.81 -3.16 2.27
C ARG A 113 -8.41 -3.34 2.85
N ALA A 114 -7.57 -2.30 2.75
CA ALA A 114 -6.21 -2.32 3.27
C ALA A 114 -6.17 -2.51 4.80
N ILE A 115 -6.93 -1.71 5.56
CA ILE A 115 -6.93 -1.79 7.03
C ILE A 115 -7.48 -3.13 7.53
N ARG A 116 -8.50 -3.67 6.86
CA ARG A 116 -9.05 -5.00 7.17
C ARG A 116 -7.98 -6.09 6.96
N ALA A 117 -7.26 -6.05 5.84
CA ALA A 117 -6.22 -7.03 5.55
C ALA A 117 -5.07 -7.01 6.56
N LEU A 118 -4.59 -5.81 6.92
CA LEU A 118 -3.56 -5.66 7.95
C LEU A 118 -4.04 -6.15 9.31
N THR A 119 -5.27 -5.79 9.70
CA THR A 119 -5.86 -6.23 10.98
C THR A 119 -5.94 -7.76 11.06
N ILE A 120 -6.44 -8.41 10.00
CA ILE A 120 -6.50 -9.88 9.91
C ILE A 120 -5.09 -10.48 10.00
N ALA A 121 -4.12 -9.91 9.29
CA ALA A 121 -2.75 -10.42 9.32
C ALA A 121 -2.09 -10.26 10.69
N MET A 122 -2.29 -9.14 11.39
CA MET A 122 -1.77 -8.94 12.74
C MET A 122 -2.32 -9.97 13.73
N LEU A 123 -3.61 -10.28 13.65
CA LEU A 123 -4.23 -11.32 14.49
C LEU A 123 -3.67 -12.72 14.17
N LYS A 124 -3.35 -12.99 12.89
CA LYS A 124 -2.76 -14.26 12.46
C LYS A 124 -1.26 -14.38 12.75
N PHE A 125 -0.52 -13.28 12.84
CA PHE A 125 0.95 -13.27 12.97
C PHE A 125 1.45 -12.44 14.16
N PRO A 126 1.10 -12.79 15.42
CA PRO A 126 1.42 -11.97 16.59
C PRO A 126 2.92 -11.88 16.95
N LYS A 127 3.82 -12.67 16.33
CA LYS A 127 5.22 -12.84 16.76
C LYS A 127 6.30 -12.14 15.92
N HIS A 128 5.93 -11.35 14.90
CA HIS A 128 6.93 -10.74 13.98
C HIS A 128 6.80 -9.24 13.75
N ALA A 129 5.89 -8.56 14.44
CA ALA A 129 6.06 -7.12 14.61
C ALA A 129 7.18 -6.94 15.65
N ASN A 130 8.15 -6.07 15.38
CA ASN A 130 9.24 -5.67 16.27
C ASN A 130 8.69 -4.91 17.50
N THR A 131 7.79 -5.55 18.22
CA THR A 131 6.92 -4.93 19.19
C THR A 131 6.88 -5.79 20.43
N SER A 132 7.45 -5.25 21.51
CA SER A 132 7.22 -5.79 22.85
C SER A 132 5.71 -5.90 23.11
N PRO A 133 5.26 -6.74 24.06
CA PRO A 133 3.83 -6.84 24.42
C PRO A 133 3.14 -5.49 24.67
N GLN A 134 3.90 -4.46 25.07
CA GLN A 134 3.41 -3.08 25.25
C GLN A 134 3.04 -2.39 23.93
N GLN A 135 3.73 -2.70 22.83
CA GLN A 135 3.49 -2.08 21.53
C GLN A 135 2.35 -2.75 20.73
N ILE A 136 1.99 -4.00 21.04
CA ILE A 136 0.75 -4.64 20.53
C ILE A 136 -0.48 -3.87 21.05
N GLY A 137 -0.47 -3.53 22.35
CA GLY A 137 -1.49 -2.66 22.94
C GLY A 137 -1.50 -1.26 22.30
N VAL A 138 -0.35 -0.69 21.97
CA VAL A 138 -0.25 0.61 21.28
C VAL A 138 -0.73 0.53 19.82
N MET A 139 -0.49 -0.58 19.10
CA MET A 139 -1.01 -0.75 17.73
C MET A 139 -2.52 -1.00 17.70
N GLN A 140 -3.05 -1.81 18.62
CA GLN A 140 -4.50 -1.98 18.79
C GLN A 140 -5.15 -0.65 19.18
N ALA A 141 -4.54 0.10 20.10
CA ALA A 141 -5.00 1.44 20.48
C ALA A 141 -4.84 2.49 19.37
N ARG A 142 -3.92 2.31 18.41
CA ARG A 142 -3.73 3.21 17.26
C ARG A 142 -4.74 2.94 16.14
N ILE A 143 -5.15 1.68 15.93
CA ILE A 143 -6.26 1.37 15.01
C ILE A 143 -7.60 1.81 15.62
N LEU A 144 -7.78 1.67 16.94
CA LEU A 144 -8.91 2.26 17.69
C LEU A 144 -8.93 3.80 17.70
N LYS A 145 -7.86 4.47 17.27
CA LYS A 145 -7.83 5.92 17.05
C LYS A 145 -8.16 6.30 15.59
N ILE A 146 -8.20 5.33 14.70
CA ILE A 146 -8.58 5.49 13.29
C ILE A 146 -10.08 5.16 13.10
N LEU A 147 -10.62 4.23 13.90
CA LEU A 147 -12.07 4.05 14.12
C LEU A 147 -12.62 5.15 15.03
#